data_AF-A0ABC9BAJ8-F1
#
_entry.id   AF-A0ABC9BAJ8-F1
#
_cell.length_a   1.000
_cell.length_b   1.000
_cell.length_c   1.000
_cell.angle_alpha   90.00
_cell.angle_beta   90.00
_cell.angle_gamma   90.00
#
_symmetry.space_group_name_H-M   'P 1'
#
loop_
_entity.id
_entity.type
_entity.pdbx_description
1 polymer ?
#
loop_
_entity_poly.entity_id
_entity_poly.type
_entity_poly.pdbx_seq_one_letter_code
_entity_poly.pdbx_strand_id
1 'polypeptide(L)'
;MDHKSNQASPSEGGEILRLVKEIREAMAARDRLSPKPTGKKAQTPVVGKKKKVVKRKLSKESIDLMKDRLYTFVEIPEDELAKYYSKEFRDIYAAKKVIADKIVAYQRALISQYDAQGFAEDETEVTDEEEVTDDKDKVEAAN
;
A
#
# COMPACT_ATOMS: atom_id res chain seq x y z
N MET A 1 -22.28 37.35 -8.57
CA MET A 1 -21.95 36.08 -9.24
C MET A 1 -20.62 35.70 -8.66
N ASP A 2 -20.64 34.96 -7.57
CA ASP A 2 -19.43 34.71 -6.79
C ASP A 2 -19.35 33.22 -6.54
N HIS A 3 -18.83 32.52 -7.55
CA HIS A 3 -18.46 31.13 -7.44
C HIS A 3 -17.26 31.04 -6.51
N LYS A 4 -17.55 30.77 -5.23
CA LYS A 4 -16.55 30.43 -4.23
C LYS A 4 -15.99 29.05 -4.59
N SER A 5 -14.79 29.05 -5.18
CA SER A 5 -14.00 27.85 -5.46
C SER A 5 -13.77 27.09 -4.18
N ASN A 6 -14.57 26.05 -3.96
CA ASN A 6 -14.36 25.08 -2.90
C ASN A 6 -13.23 24.14 -3.36
N GLN A 7 -11.98 24.56 -3.17
CA GLN A 7 -10.85 23.64 -3.21
C GLN A 7 -11.01 22.69 -2.03
N ALA A 8 -11.62 21.54 -2.29
CA ALA A 8 -11.54 20.40 -1.40
C ALA A 8 -10.08 19.96 -1.37
N SER A 9 -9.36 20.34 -0.31
CA SER A 9 -8.12 19.68 0.06
C SER A 9 -8.40 18.17 0.09
N PRO A 10 -7.59 17.32 -0.57
CA PRO A 10 -7.72 15.90 -0.36
C PRO A 10 -7.51 15.67 1.14
N SER A 11 -8.55 15.19 1.82
CA SER A 11 -8.43 14.66 3.17
C SER A 11 -7.24 13.70 3.18
N GLU A 12 -6.34 13.82 4.17
CA GLU A 12 -5.14 12.98 4.33
C GLU A 12 -5.43 11.48 4.16
N GLY A 13 -6.66 11.04 4.48
CA GLY A 13 -7.11 9.66 4.24
C GLY A 13 -7.02 9.21 2.76
N GLY A 14 -7.34 10.09 1.81
CA GLY A 14 -7.27 9.76 0.38
C GLY A 14 -5.83 9.57 -0.14
N GLU A 15 -4.85 10.15 0.54
CA GLU A 15 -3.44 10.03 0.17
C GLU A 15 -2.89 8.64 0.52
N ILE A 16 -3.28 8.11 1.68
CA ILE A 16 -2.93 6.74 2.11
C ILE A 16 -3.50 5.72 1.12
N LEU A 17 -4.78 5.83 0.76
CA LEU A 17 -5.40 4.93 -0.23
C LEU A 17 -4.70 4.98 -1.59
N ARG A 18 -4.30 6.19 -2.03
CA ARG A 18 -3.54 6.37 -3.27
C ARG A 18 -2.20 5.65 -3.20
N LEU A 19 -1.45 5.81 -2.12
CA LEU A 19 -0.15 5.16 -1.94
C LEU A 19 -0.27 3.63 -1.90
N VAL A 20 -1.26 3.09 -1.21
CA VAL A 20 -1.56 1.65 -1.20
C VAL A 20 -1.82 1.13 -2.61
N LYS A 21 -2.60 1.87 -3.41
CA LYS A 21 -2.86 1.51 -4.81
C LYS A 21 -1.60 1.55 -5.66
N GLU A 22 -0.78 2.58 -5.51
CA GLU A 22 0.48 2.72 -6.24
C GLU A 22 1.49 1.63 -5.89
N ILE A 23 1.52 1.16 -4.64
CA ILE A 23 2.33 0.00 -4.20
C ILE A 23 1.81 -1.28 -4.85
N ARG A 24 0.48 -1.53 -4.81
CA ARG A 24 -0.15 -2.71 -5.42
C ARG A 24 0.11 -2.77 -6.92
N GLU A 25 0.01 -1.65 -7.62
CA GLU A 25 0.30 -1.56 -9.05
C GLU A 25 1.79 -1.80 -9.34
N ALA A 26 2.70 -1.24 -8.54
CA ALA A 26 4.13 -1.46 -8.70
C ALA A 26 4.52 -2.93 -8.46
N MET A 27 3.93 -3.59 -7.46
CA MET A 27 4.10 -5.03 -7.24
C MET A 27 3.60 -5.87 -8.42
N ALA A 28 2.42 -5.54 -8.96
CA ALA A 28 1.87 -6.21 -10.13
C ALA A 28 2.74 -6.01 -11.38
N ALA A 29 3.34 -4.82 -11.56
CA ALA A 29 4.29 -4.56 -12.64
C ALA A 29 5.58 -5.38 -12.48
N ARG A 30 6.14 -5.47 -11.27
CA ARG A 30 7.30 -6.31 -10.96
C ARG A 30 7.02 -7.78 -11.27
N ASP A 31 5.86 -8.30 -10.88
CA ASP A 31 5.50 -9.71 -11.11
C ASP A 31 5.36 -10.08 -12.60
N ARG A 32 5.25 -9.09 -13.50
CA ARG A 32 5.31 -9.31 -14.95
C ARG A 32 6.75 -9.45 -15.48
N LEU A 33 7.74 -8.94 -14.73
CA LEU A 33 9.17 -9.06 -15.06
C LEU A 33 9.74 -10.41 -14.60
N SER A 34 9.11 -11.07 -13.63
CA SER A 34 9.51 -12.41 -13.19
C SER A 34 8.85 -13.50 -14.04
N PRO A 35 9.57 -14.51 -14.55
CA PRO A 35 8.96 -15.64 -15.23
C PRO A 35 8.05 -16.42 -14.26
N LYS A 36 6.74 -16.46 -14.56
CA LYS A 36 5.76 -17.26 -13.80
C LYS A 36 5.79 -18.72 -14.28
N PRO A 37 5.77 -19.73 -13.38
CA PRO A 37 5.21 -21.03 -13.75
C PRO A 37 3.75 -20.81 -14.18
N THR A 38 3.36 -21.42 -15.29
CA THR A 38 2.07 -21.27 -15.96
C THR A 38 0.91 -21.77 -15.08
N GLY A 39 0.42 -20.90 -14.19
CA GLY A 39 -0.86 -21.01 -13.51
C GLY A 39 -1.78 -19.89 -13.99
N LYS A 40 -2.38 -20.06 -15.17
CA LYS A 40 -3.30 -19.09 -15.77
C LYS A 40 -4.62 -19.09 -14.98
N LYS A 41 -4.69 -18.37 -13.85
CA LYS A 41 -6.00 -17.90 -13.35
C LYS A 41 -6.35 -16.64 -14.12
N ALA A 42 -7.15 -16.81 -15.17
CA ALA A 42 -7.83 -15.72 -15.83
C ALA A 42 -8.64 -14.98 -14.77
N GLN A 43 -8.25 -13.75 -14.42
CA GLN A 43 -9.17 -12.83 -13.78
C GLN A 43 -10.17 -12.43 -14.87
N THR A 44 -11.37 -12.98 -14.76
CA THR A 44 -12.51 -12.51 -15.53
C THR A 44 -12.77 -11.05 -15.15
N PRO A 45 -13.10 -10.16 -16.11
CA PRO A 45 -13.46 -8.79 -15.80
C PRO A 45 -14.74 -8.84 -14.98
N VAL A 46 -14.66 -8.47 -13.70
CA VAL A 46 -15.85 -8.43 -12.88
C VAL A 46 -16.61 -7.13 -13.16
N VAL A 47 -17.46 -7.17 -14.16
CA VAL A 47 -18.43 -6.13 -14.47
C VAL A 47 -19.48 -6.12 -13.35
N GLY A 48 -19.46 -5.09 -12.50
CA GLY A 48 -20.58 -4.77 -11.59
C GLY A 48 -20.32 -4.80 -10.08
N LYS A 49 -19.10 -5.05 -9.60
CA LYS A 49 -18.84 -5.04 -8.15
C LYS A 49 -18.65 -3.63 -7.60
N LYS A 50 -19.37 -3.30 -6.54
CA LYS A 50 -19.18 -2.05 -5.78
C LYS A 50 -17.83 -2.13 -5.07
N LYS A 51 -17.00 -1.11 -5.28
CA LYS A 51 -15.74 -0.95 -4.56
C LYS A 51 -16.05 -0.27 -3.24
N LYS A 52 -15.60 -0.86 -2.13
CA LYS A 52 -15.74 -0.29 -0.79
C LYS A 52 -14.36 0.06 -0.28
N VAL A 53 -14.20 1.28 0.23
CA VAL A 53 -13.01 1.67 0.98
C VAL A 53 -13.25 1.31 2.44
N VAL A 54 -12.40 0.44 2.98
CA VAL A 54 -12.37 0.10 4.40
C VAL A 54 -11.26 0.91 5.05
N LYS A 55 -11.59 1.56 6.16
CA LYS A 55 -10.65 2.30 6.99
C LYS A 55 -10.41 1.55 8.29
N ARG A 56 -9.15 1.32 8.62
CA ARG A 56 -8.74 0.65 9.85
C ARG A 56 -7.83 1.57 10.66
N LYS A 57 -8.22 1.90 11.88
CA LYS A 57 -7.36 2.64 12.79
C LYS A 57 -6.18 1.78 13.20
N LEU A 58 -4.97 2.35 13.12
CA LEU A 58 -3.76 1.69 13.55
C LEU A 58 -3.55 1.86 15.06
N SER A 59 -3.04 0.82 15.71
CA SER A 59 -2.63 0.91 17.11
C SER A 59 -1.42 1.83 17.23
N LYS A 60 -1.26 2.46 18.40
CA LYS A 60 -0.06 3.25 18.70
C LYS A 60 1.22 2.43 18.54
N GLU A 61 1.23 1.19 18.99
CA GLU A 61 2.37 0.27 18.84
C GLU A 61 2.77 0.06 17.37
N SER A 62 1.78 0.02 16.46
CA SER A 62 2.05 -0.11 15.03
C SER A 62 2.74 1.14 14.47
N ILE A 63 2.34 2.32 14.94
CA ILE A 63 2.95 3.60 14.53
C ILE A 63 4.34 3.76 15.14
N ASP A 64 4.51 3.44 16.42
CA ASP A 64 5.80 3.49 17.10
C ASP A 64 6.79 2.54 16.43
N LEU A 65 6.36 1.32 16.06
CA LEU A 65 7.19 0.39 15.28
C LEU A 65 7.57 0.97 13.90
N MET A 66 6.66 1.68 13.22
CA MET A 66 6.97 2.34 11.95
C MET A 66 7.96 3.50 12.12
N LYS A 67 7.88 4.24 13.22
CA LYS A 67 8.85 5.30 13.56
C LYS A 67 10.24 4.71 13.83
N ASP A 68 10.30 3.64 14.61
CA ASP A 68 11.55 2.98 14.98
C ASP A 68 12.18 2.24 13.80
N ARG A 69 11.35 1.69 12.91
CA ARG A 69 11.79 0.87 11.78
C ARG A 69 11.02 1.22 10.51
N LEU A 70 11.36 2.36 9.94
CA LEU A 70 11.01 2.66 8.55
C LEU A 70 11.58 1.58 7.62
N TYR A 71 10.84 1.29 6.56
CA TYR A 71 11.27 0.36 5.53
C TYR A 71 12.59 0.84 4.91
N THR A 72 13.54 -0.07 4.76
CA THR A 72 14.84 0.21 4.15
C THR A 72 15.08 -0.73 2.98
N PHE A 73 15.62 -0.20 1.90
CA PHE A 73 16.05 -0.97 0.74
C PHE A 73 17.56 -0.85 0.58
N VAL A 74 18.23 -1.98 0.35
CA VAL A 74 19.69 -2.01 0.18
C VAL A 74 20.02 -1.49 -1.21
N GLU A 75 20.66 -0.33 -1.27
CA GLU A 75 21.10 0.24 -2.54
C GLU A 75 22.42 -0.39 -3.02
N ILE A 76 22.39 -0.90 -4.25
CA ILE A 76 23.58 -1.28 -5.02
C ILE A 76 24.02 -0.06 -5.84
N PRO A 77 25.30 0.35 -5.76
CA PRO A 77 25.83 1.44 -6.59
C PRO A 77 25.59 1.20 -8.08
N GLU A 78 25.28 2.26 -8.83
CA GLU A 78 24.93 2.13 -10.26
C GLU A 78 26.06 1.50 -11.09
N ASP A 79 27.32 1.82 -10.78
CA ASP A 79 28.49 1.26 -11.46
C ASP A 79 28.62 -0.25 -11.23
N GLU A 80 28.40 -0.72 -10.00
CA GLU A 80 28.41 -2.15 -9.68
C GLU A 80 27.22 -2.86 -10.32
N LEU A 81 26.06 -2.23 -10.26
CA LEU A 81 24.83 -2.74 -10.84
C LEU A 81 24.98 -2.93 -12.36
N ALA A 82 25.60 -1.97 -13.05
CA ALA A 82 25.86 -2.05 -14.49
C ALA A 82 26.94 -3.07 -14.85
N LYS A 83 27.98 -3.19 -14.02
CA LYS A 83 29.16 -4.03 -14.29
C LYS A 83 28.93 -5.51 -14.00
N TYR A 84 28.23 -5.84 -12.91
CA TYR A 84 28.17 -7.20 -12.39
C TYR A 84 26.83 -7.91 -12.62
N TYR A 85 25.76 -7.18 -12.97
CA TYR A 85 24.41 -7.75 -13.01
C TYR A 85 23.79 -7.75 -14.41
N SER A 86 23.03 -8.81 -14.68
CA SER A 86 22.28 -8.97 -15.93
C SER A 86 21.25 -7.86 -16.11
N LYS A 87 20.84 -7.61 -17.35
CA LYS A 87 19.77 -6.64 -17.64
C LYS A 87 18.47 -7.00 -16.89
N GLU A 88 18.11 -8.28 -16.85
CA GLU A 88 16.94 -8.77 -16.12
C GLU A 88 17.02 -8.45 -14.62
N PHE A 89 18.18 -8.68 -13.99
CA PHE A 89 18.37 -8.32 -12.59
C PHE A 89 18.22 -6.81 -12.37
N ARG A 90 18.79 -5.99 -13.26
CA ARG A 90 18.68 -4.53 -13.20
C ARG A 90 17.23 -4.05 -13.31
N ASP A 91 16.46 -4.64 -14.22
CA ASP A 91 15.04 -4.32 -14.41
C ASP A 91 14.22 -4.68 -13.15
N ILE A 92 14.47 -5.86 -12.55
CA ILE A 92 13.83 -6.28 -11.29
C ILE A 92 14.26 -5.40 -10.11
N TYR A 93 15.55 -5.05 -10.03
CA TYR A 93 16.10 -4.21 -8.98
C TYR A 93 15.49 -2.81 -9.02
N ALA A 94 15.41 -2.19 -10.21
CA ALA A 94 14.76 -0.90 -10.40
C ALA A 94 13.29 -0.95 -9.97
N ALA A 95 12.55 -2.00 -10.35
CA ALA A 95 11.17 -2.19 -9.91
C ALA A 95 11.05 -2.32 -8.38
N LYS A 96 11.97 -3.04 -7.74
CA LYS A 96 12.01 -3.15 -6.27
C LYS A 96 12.32 -1.83 -5.59
N LYS A 97 13.23 -1.03 -6.14
CA LYS A 97 13.54 0.32 -5.63
C LYS A 97 12.30 1.22 -5.65
N VAL A 98 11.56 1.24 -6.76
CA VAL A 98 10.29 1.99 -6.86
C VAL A 98 9.26 1.53 -5.84
N ILE A 99 9.14 0.22 -5.60
CA ILE A 99 8.24 -0.32 -4.57
C ILE A 99 8.69 0.14 -3.17
N ALA A 100 10.00 0.10 -2.89
CA ALA A 100 10.56 0.53 -1.61
C ALA A 100 10.24 2.00 -1.32
N ASP A 101 10.48 2.89 -2.28
CA ASP A 101 10.22 4.32 -2.15
C ASP A 101 8.74 4.59 -1.82
N LYS A 102 7.83 3.86 -2.48
CA LYS A 102 6.39 3.96 -2.24
C LYS A 102 5.98 3.44 -0.85
N ILE A 103 6.60 2.34 -0.37
CA ILE A 103 6.36 1.83 0.99
C ILE A 103 6.81 2.85 2.03
N VAL A 104 7.98 3.47 1.84
CA VAL A 104 8.48 4.51 2.75
C VAL A 104 7.57 5.73 2.75
N ALA A 105 7.09 6.17 1.59
CA ALA A 105 6.12 7.26 1.48
C ALA A 105 4.82 6.94 2.23
N TYR A 106 4.29 5.73 2.07
CA TYR A 106 3.11 5.24 2.80
C TYR A 106 3.31 5.26 4.33
N GLN A 107 4.43 4.72 4.83
CA GLN A 107 4.72 4.72 6.27
C GLN A 107 4.85 6.15 6.82
N ARG A 108 5.51 7.04 6.07
CA ARG A 108 5.64 8.45 6.45
C ARG A 108 4.29 9.16 6.50
N ALA A 109 3.39 8.87 5.55
CA ALA A 109 2.05 9.43 5.55
C ALA A 109 1.26 9.02 6.81
N LEU A 110 1.33 7.74 7.20
CA LEU A 110 0.68 7.24 8.42
C LEU A 110 1.25 7.86 9.69
N ILE A 111 2.58 7.98 9.78
CA ILE A 111 3.24 8.64 10.91
C ILE A 111 2.82 10.11 10.99
N SER A 112 2.82 10.82 9.86
CA SER A 112 2.41 12.23 9.79
C SER A 112 0.95 12.41 10.23
N GLN A 113 0.06 11.54 9.76
CA GLN A 113 -1.35 11.57 10.16
C GLN A 113 -1.49 11.35 11.68
N TYR A 114 -0.75 10.38 12.24
CA TYR A 114 -0.74 10.12 13.68
C TYR A 114 -0.22 11.31 14.49
N ASP A 115 0.88 11.92 14.05
CA ASP A 115 1.48 13.06 14.74
C ASP A 115 0.58 14.30 14.70
N ALA A 116 -0.21 14.47 13.64
CA ALA A 116 -1.17 15.56 13.50
C ALA A 116 -2.49 15.33 14.25
N GLN A 117 -3.02 14.10 14.24
CA GLN A 117 -4.39 13.81 14.67
C GLN A 117 -4.49 12.96 15.96
N GLY A 118 -3.38 12.38 16.41
CA GLY A 118 -3.33 11.41 17.52
C GLY A 118 -3.81 10.00 17.14
N PHE A 119 -4.16 9.77 15.87
CA PHE A 119 -4.51 8.47 15.29
C PHE A 119 -4.15 8.45 13.81
N ALA A 120 -3.98 7.25 13.25
CA ALA A 120 -3.79 7.04 11.81
C ALA A 120 -4.77 5.99 11.30
N GLU A 121 -5.24 6.17 10.08
CA GLU A 121 -6.20 5.28 9.41
C GLU A 121 -5.55 4.67 8.17
N ASP A 122 -5.36 3.35 8.20
CA ASP A 122 -5.01 2.57 7.03
C ASP A 122 -6.25 2.40 6.14
N GLU A 123 -6.15 2.84 4.89
CA GLU A 123 -7.24 2.80 3.92
C GLU A 123 -6.96 1.78 2.82
N THR A 124 -7.89 0.84 2.63
CA THR A 124 -7.78 -0.19 1.60
C THR A 124 -9.07 -0.32 0.81
N GLU A 125 -8.95 -0.46 -0.51
CA GLU A 125 -10.08 -0.79 -1.38
C GLU A 125 -10.24 -2.31 -1.44
N VAL A 126 -11.38 -2.80 -0.91
CA VAL A 126 -11.80 -4.20 -0.97
C VAL A 126 -12.99 -4.37 -1.91
N THR A 127 -13.07 -5.55 -2.50
CA THR A 127 -14.21 -6.01 -3.29
C THR A 127 -14.99 -7.01 -2.42
N ASP A 128 -16.32 -7.06 -2.52
CA ASP A 128 -17.24 -7.91 -1.72
C ASP A 128 -16.80 -9.39 -1.50
N GLU A 129 -15.92 -9.94 -2.35
CA GLU A 129 -15.40 -11.31 -2.22
C GLU A 129 -14.18 -11.47 -1.29
N GLU A 130 -13.56 -10.38 -0.83
CA GLU A 130 -12.46 -10.40 0.16
C GLU A 130 -12.93 -10.02 1.57
N GLU A 131 -14.25 -9.95 1.81
CA GLU A 131 -14.83 -9.76 3.14
C GLU A 131 -14.96 -11.11 3.87
N VAL A 132 -13.83 -11.76 4.14
CA VAL A 132 -13.79 -12.92 5.06
C VAL A 132 -12.75 -12.64 6.15
N THR A 133 -13.28 -12.46 7.35
CA THR A 133 -12.66 -12.49 8.68
C THR A 133 -11.79 -11.30 9.12
N ASP A 134 -12.42 -10.36 9.82
CA ASP A 134 -11.91 -9.87 11.12
C ASP A 134 -13.10 -9.45 12.01
N ASP A 135 -14.01 -10.39 12.28
CA ASP A 135 -14.98 -10.27 13.37
C ASP A 135 -14.41 -11.07 14.54
N LYS A 136 -13.47 -10.45 15.26
CA LYS A 136 -13.07 -10.91 16.58
C LYS A 136 -14.01 -10.32 17.62
N ASP A 137 -14.51 -11.22 18.46
CA ASP A 137 -15.13 -10.97 19.76
C ASP A 137 -16.59 -10.50 19.77
N LYS A 138 -17.51 -11.48 19.63
CA LYS A 138 -18.73 -11.46 20.46
C LYS A 138 -18.55 -12.41 21.63
N VAL A 139 -18.04 -11.84 22.72
CA VAL A 139 -18.19 -12.33 24.10
C VAL A 139 -19.67 -12.63 24.38
N GLU A 140 -19.97 -13.85 24.81
CA GLU A 140 -21.15 -14.09 25.63
C GLU A 140 -20.78 -15.10 26.74
N ALA A 141 -20.41 -14.52 27.88
CA ALA A 141 -20.50 -15.20 29.16
C ALA A 141 -21.98 -15.29 29.55
N ALA A 142 -22.46 -16.47 29.92
CA ALA A 142 -23.64 -16.63 30.75
C ALA A 142 -23.44 -17.85 31.66
N ASN A 143 -23.60 -17.60 32.96
CA ASN A 143 -23.56 -18.51 34.10
C ASN A 143 -24.39 -19.78 33.92
#